data_AF-A0A5E7UBG4-F1
#
_entry.id   AF-A0A5E7UBG4-F1
#
_cell.length_a   1.000
_cell.length_b   1.000
_cell.length_c   1.000
_cell.angle_alpha   90.00
_cell.angle_beta   90.00
_cell.angle_gamma   90.00
#
_symmetry.space_group_name_H-M   'P 1'
#
loop_
_entity.id
_entity.type
_entity.pdbx_description
1 polymer ?
#
loop_
_entity_poly.entity_id
_entity_poly.type
_entity_poly.pdbx_seq_one_letter_code
_entity_poly.pdbx_strand_id
1 'polypeptide(L)'
;MDILQPAFLAGQPAAAEKNREHFLGMPKRGLAFLLANVMFWQPMWAQADGIVVANPNTSLDRAGNGVPIINIATPNASGLSHNQFHDYNVSAQGVILNNVTARTEQSQLGGIILGNPNLRGAAAQTILNEVNGGSPSQLRGYTEVAGQSARVIVANPYGITCNGCGFINAPRVTLTTGKPVLDDGRLDHFQVDQGSVAIDGVGLDASNVDSFEIITRSAQINAQIHARRLNITTGRNDVNADTLNATAHADDGSAKPQLAIDSSALGGMYAGAIKLVGTEAGVGVKLAGELAASAGDIQIDANGQLSMAKATASGAVDIKAKSLDAQGPVYAGTQLTVQTAEQLVNHQSLAARDSVHLTSGGRLTNNGVIEAGVNADNGRNANGDLSINSDALSNSGSVLASRSLNITAAGVLDNQNGIIQAQNVTLSVARLVNQGLNARIYGETALAFSARRSSTSTA
;
A
#
# COMPACT_ATOMS: atom_id res chain seq x y z
N MET A 1 -76.61 -58.47 6.12
CA MET A 1 -76.40 -59.72 5.38
C MET A 1 -75.09 -59.57 4.66
N ASP A 2 -74.10 -60.28 5.19
CA ASP A 2 -72.76 -60.47 4.65
C ASP A 2 -72.77 -60.99 3.21
N ILE A 3 -71.64 -60.85 2.50
CA ILE A 3 -70.81 -61.98 2.01
C ILE A 3 -69.74 -61.50 0.99
N LEU A 4 -68.47 -61.70 1.40
CA LEU A 4 -67.25 -62.16 0.68
C LEU A 4 -66.35 -61.22 -0.16
N GLN A 5 -65.09 -61.18 0.29
CA GLN A 5 -63.81 -60.89 -0.40
C GLN A 5 -63.43 -62.01 -1.42
N PRO A 6 -62.17 -62.10 -1.95
CA PRO A 6 -61.35 -61.21 -2.79
C PRO A 6 -60.84 -61.92 -4.07
N ALA A 7 -60.18 -61.24 -5.02
CA ALA A 7 -59.27 -61.90 -5.97
C ALA A 7 -58.21 -60.96 -6.58
N PHE A 8 -57.01 -61.50 -6.67
CA PHE A 8 -55.72 -60.92 -7.06
C PHE A 8 -55.36 -61.40 -8.48
N LEU A 9 -54.94 -60.52 -9.40
CA LEU A 9 -54.24 -60.86 -10.67
C LEU A 9 -53.51 -59.58 -11.14
N ALA A 10 -52.18 -59.45 -10.97
CA ALA A 10 -51.08 -59.99 -11.78
C ALA A 10 -50.69 -59.11 -12.99
N GLY A 11 -49.46 -58.56 -12.91
CA GLY A 11 -48.50 -58.41 -14.03
C GLY A 11 -48.74 -57.32 -15.07
N GLN A 12 -48.13 -56.14 -14.90
CA GLN A 12 -47.80 -55.26 -16.03
C GLN A 12 -46.36 -55.58 -16.54
N PRO A 13 -46.15 -55.67 -17.86
CA PRO A 13 -44.86 -56.04 -18.42
C PRO A 13 -43.84 -54.88 -18.35
N ALA A 14 -42.58 -55.25 -18.08
CA ALA A 14 -41.43 -54.36 -18.09
C ALA A 14 -41.24 -53.68 -19.47
N ALA A 15 -40.94 -52.38 -19.46
CA ALA A 15 -40.54 -51.66 -20.65
C ALA A 15 -39.19 -52.18 -21.16
N ALA A 16 -39.13 -52.48 -22.46
CA ALA A 16 -37.93 -52.95 -23.13
C ALA A 16 -36.80 -51.91 -23.05
N GLU A 17 -35.67 -52.33 -22.48
CA GLU A 17 -34.43 -51.56 -22.45
C GLU A 17 -33.89 -51.45 -23.88
N LYS A 18 -33.86 -50.23 -24.43
CA LYS A 18 -33.24 -49.95 -25.73
C LYS A 18 -31.72 -50.05 -25.57
N ASN A 19 -31.16 -51.18 -26.01
CA ASN A 19 -29.73 -51.33 -26.22
C ASN A 19 -29.30 -50.35 -27.33
N ARG A 20 -28.57 -49.29 -26.96
CA ARG A 20 -27.90 -48.42 -27.95
C ARG A 20 -26.49 -48.94 -28.18
N GLU A 21 -26.34 -49.59 -29.31
CA GLU A 21 -25.07 -50.04 -29.84
C GLU A 21 -24.10 -48.89 -30.16
N HIS A 22 -22.82 -49.15 -29.88
CA HIS A 22 -21.62 -48.59 -30.52
C HIS A 22 -21.39 -47.07 -30.43
N PHE A 23 -20.70 -46.68 -29.36
CA PHE A 23 -19.96 -45.42 -29.23
C PHE A 23 -18.75 -45.42 -30.19
N LEU A 24 -18.99 -45.16 -31.49
CA LEU A 24 -17.93 -44.85 -32.44
C LEU A 24 -17.40 -43.44 -32.17
N GLY A 25 -16.12 -43.31 -31.84
CA GLY A 25 -15.51 -41.98 -31.75
C GLY A 25 -14.12 -41.84 -31.14
N MET A 26 -13.21 -42.84 -31.23
CA MET A 26 -11.80 -42.64 -30.86
C MET A 26 -11.12 -41.37 -31.44
N PRO A 27 -11.43 -40.85 -32.66
CA PRO A 27 -10.75 -39.65 -33.13
C PRO A 27 -11.13 -38.36 -32.38
N LYS A 28 -12.34 -38.28 -31.80
CA LYS A 28 -12.77 -37.10 -31.02
C LYS A 28 -12.11 -37.05 -29.63
N ARG A 29 -11.82 -38.22 -29.04
CA ARG A 29 -11.07 -38.32 -27.79
C ARG A 29 -9.59 -37.99 -27.99
N GLY A 30 -9.00 -38.40 -29.11
CA GLY A 30 -7.64 -38.02 -29.48
C GLY A 30 -7.50 -36.50 -29.68
N LEU A 31 -8.44 -35.89 -30.40
CA LEU A 31 -8.46 -34.42 -30.59
C LEU A 31 -8.68 -33.67 -29.27
N ALA A 32 -9.57 -34.15 -28.41
CA ALA A 32 -9.79 -33.57 -27.08
C ALA A 32 -8.56 -33.73 -26.16
N PHE A 33 -7.84 -34.85 -26.22
CA PHE A 33 -6.60 -35.03 -25.48
C PHE A 33 -5.47 -34.15 -26.01
N LEU A 34 -5.39 -33.93 -27.32
CA LEU A 34 -4.39 -33.06 -27.94
C LEU A 34 -4.68 -31.59 -27.62
N LEU A 35 -5.94 -31.15 -27.71
CA LEU A 35 -6.37 -29.81 -27.29
C LEU A 35 -6.21 -29.60 -25.78
N ALA A 36 -6.54 -30.60 -24.96
CA ALA A 36 -6.32 -30.52 -23.52
C ALA A 36 -4.82 -30.44 -23.18
N ASN A 37 -3.94 -31.20 -23.86
CA ASN A 37 -2.50 -31.08 -23.65
C ASN A 37 -1.96 -29.73 -24.16
N VAL A 38 -2.42 -29.24 -25.30
CA VAL A 38 -2.05 -27.90 -25.80
C VAL A 38 -2.50 -26.82 -24.81
N MET A 39 -3.72 -26.90 -24.25
CA MET A 39 -4.22 -25.95 -23.24
C MET A 39 -3.52 -26.10 -21.87
N PHE A 40 -3.20 -27.32 -21.45
CA PHE A 40 -2.55 -27.60 -20.16
C PHE A 40 -1.07 -27.18 -20.15
N TRP A 41 -0.43 -27.17 -21.33
CA TRP A 41 0.94 -26.68 -21.52
C TRP A 41 1.00 -25.21 -21.96
N GLN A 42 -0.15 -24.55 -22.15
CA GLN A 42 -0.22 -23.19 -22.66
C GLN A 42 0.08 -22.04 -21.67
N PRO A 43 0.59 -22.27 -20.44
CA PRO A 43 1.28 -21.22 -19.70
C PRO A 43 2.76 -21.52 -19.41
N MET A 44 3.47 -22.27 -20.27
CA MET A 44 4.95 -22.38 -20.16
C MET A 44 5.74 -21.59 -21.20
N TRP A 45 5.07 -20.78 -22.03
CA TRP A 45 5.70 -19.94 -23.05
C TRP A 45 5.34 -18.46 -22.88
N ALA A 46 5.15 -18.01 -21.64
CA ALA A 46 5.41 -16.61 -21.31
C ALA A 46 6.89 -16.50 -20.92
N GLN A 47 7.80 -16.63 -21.90
CA GLN A 47 9.10 -15.98 -21.76
C GLN A 47 8.76 -14.50 -21.66
N ALA A 48 8.98 -13.90 -20.49
CA ALA A 48 9.00 -12.46 -20.40
C ALA A 48 10.06 -11.99 -21.40
N ASP A 49 9.61 -11.27 -22.44
CA ASP A 49 10.47 -10.54 -23.36
C ASP A 49 11.50 -9.79 -22.52
N GLY A 50 12.78 -9.90 -22.88
CA GLY A 50 13.89 -9.49 -22.01
C GLY A 50 13.98 -7.99 -21.79
N ILE A 51 15.13 -7.43 -22.14
CA ILE A 51 15.32 -5.97 -22.17
C ILE A 51 15.47 -5.61 -23.64
N VAL A 52 14.66 -4.67 -24.11
CA VAL A 52 14.66 -4.21 -25.50
C VAL A 52 14.85 -2.70 -25.48
N VAL A 53 16.03 -2.25 -25.90
CA VAL A 53 16.39 -0.81 -25.92
C VAL A 53 15.67 -0.11 -27.07
N ALA A 54 15.18 1.10 -26.81
CA ALA A 54 14.43 1.93 -27.76
C ALA A 54 15.19 3.20 -28.21
N ASN A 55 16.36 3.53 -27.63
CA ASN A 55 17.18 4.68 -28.03
C ASN A 55 18.64 4.26 -28.36
N PRO A 56 19.35 4.98 -29.26
CA PRO A 56 20.67 4.55 -29.72
C PRO A 56 21.79 4.77 -28.69
N ASN A 57 21.52 5.52 -27.62
CA ASN A 57 22.52 5.92 -26.63
C ASN A 57 22.63 4.94 -25.46
N THR A 58 21.70 3.99 -25.34
CA THR A 58 21.75 2.89 -24.39
C THR A 58 22.11 1.62 -25.16
N SER A 59 22.93 0.74 -24.58
CA SER A 59 23.26 -0.54 -25.23
C SER A 59 23.26 -1.68 -24.23
N LEU A 60 22.95 -2.88 -24.71
CA LEU A 60 22.98 -4.10 -23.91
C LEU A 60 24.27 -4.88 -24.15
N ASP A 61 24.78 -5.44 -23.06
CA ASP A 61 25.89 -6.38 -23.03
C ASP A 61 25.59 -7.49 -22.01
N ARG A 62 26.52 -8.41 -21.80
CA ARG A 62 26.41 -9.48 -20.79
C ARG A 62 27.70 -9.62 -20.01
N ALA A 63 27.55 -9.79 -18.71
CA ALA A 63 28.65 -10.17 -17.85
C ALA A 63 29.15 -11.59 -18.19
N GLY A 64 30.34 -11.94 -17.73
CA GLY A 64 30.94 -13.27 -17.99
C GLY A 64 30.09 -14.44 -17.46
N ASN A 65 29.24 -14.20 -16.46
CA ASN A 65 28.29 -15.17 -15.91
C ASN A 65 26.88 -15.10 -16.53
N GLY A 66 26.68 -14.27 -17.56
CA GLY A 66 25.44 -14.16 -18.32
C GLY A 66 24.42 -13.12 -17.84
N VAL A 67 24.67 -12.46 -16.69
CA VAL A 67 23.81 -11.37 -16.19
C VAL A 67 23.78 -10.22 -17.22
N PRO A 68 22.60 -9.70 -17.63
CA PRO A 68 22.51 -8.59 -18.55
C PRO A 68 23.16 -7.31 -17.97
N ILE A 69 23.91 -6.62 -18.81
CA ILE A 69 24.50 -5.32 -18.51
C ILE A 69 23.81 -4.28 -19.41
N ILE A 70 23.27 -3.24 -18.79
CA ILE A 70 22.81 -2.04 -19.48
C ILE A 70 23.92 -1.01 -19.40
N ASN A 71 24.60 -0.77 -20.51
CA ASN A 71 25.46 0.40 -20.67
C ASN A 71 24.53 1.60 -20.84
N ILE A 72 24.31 2.30 -19.72
CA ILE A 72 23.43 3.46 -19.66
C ILE A 72 23.93 4.57 -20.59
N ALA A 73 23.01 5.44 -21.00
CA ALA A 73 23.32 6.59 -21.85
C ALA A 73 24.24 7.59 -21.15
N THR A 74 24.97 8.39 -21.93
CA THR A 74 25.77 9.50 -21.42
C THR A 74 24.88 10.43 -20.57
N PRO A 75 25.26 10.73 -19.32
CA PRO A 75 24.50 11.67 -18.52
C PRO A 75 24.54 13.07 -19.13
N ASN A 76 23.43 13.80 -19.04
CA ASN A 76 23.37 15.19 -19.47
C ASN A 76 24.01 16.14 -18.44
N ALA A 77 23.90 17.45 -18.67
CA ALA A 77 24.47 18.48 -17.80
C ALA A 77 23.92 18.45 -16.36
N SER A 78 22.73 17.90 -16.13
CA SER A 78 22.15 17.72 -14.79
C SER A 78 22.51 16.38 -14.15
N GLY A 79 23.38 15.57 -14.77
CA GLY A 79 23.75 14.24 -14.29
C GLY A 79 22.68 13.16 -14.54
N LEU A 80 21.65 13.43 -15.35
CA LEU A 80 20.60 12.47 -15.68
C LEU A 80 21.03 11.63 -16.90
N SER A 81 21.07 10.31 -16.73
CA SER A 81 21.14 9.34 -17.82
C SER A 81 19.73 8.84 -18.14
N HIS A 82 19.22 9.19 -19.32
CA HIS A 82 17.89 8.81 -19.78
C HIS A 82 17.95 7.64 -20.76
N ASN A 83 17.44 6.49 -20.33
CA ASN A 83 17.47 5.23 -21.02
C ASN A 83 16.03 4.84 -21.38
N GLN A 84 15.79 4.54 -22.65
CA GLN A 84 14.45 4.23 -23.14
C GLN A 84 14.38 2.79 -23.62
N PHE A 85 13.27 2.12 -23.32
CA PHE A 85 13.06 0.69 -23.60
C PHE A 85 11.67 0.43 -24.18
N HIS A 86 11.56 -0.54 -25.07
CA HIS A 86 10.28 -1.15 -25.44
C HIS A 86 9.84 -2.15 -24.37
N ASP A 87 10.78 -2.95 -23.86
CA ASP A 87 10.57 -3.90 -22.77
C ASP A 87 11.69 -3.73 -21.74
N TYR A 88 11.33 -3.66 -20.47
CA TYR A 88 12.27 -3.63 -19.35
C TYR A 88 11.81 -4.61 -18.28
N ASN A 89 12.38 -5.81 -18.33
CA ASN A 89 12.12 -6.89 -17.39
C ASN A 89 13.43 -7.33 -16.72
N VAL A 90 13.38 -7.61 -15.42
CA VAL A 90 14.51 -8.09 -14.64
C VAL A 90 14.21 -9.53 -14.21
N SER A 91 15.02 -10.47 -14.67
CA SER A 91 14.90 -11.87 -14.27
C SER A 91 15.49 -12.12 -12.89
N ALA A 92 15.36 -13.34 -12.37
CA ALA A 92 15.89 -13.71 -11.05
C ALA A 92 17.42 -13.56 -10.93
N GLN A 93 18.14 -13.61 -12.05
CA GLN A 93 19.60 -13.38 -12.10
C GLN A 93 19.96 -11.89 -11.92
N GLY A 94 18.99 -10.99 -12.00
CA GLY A 94 19.18 -9.55 -11.88
C GLY A 94 19.63 -8.87 -13.17
N VAL A 95 19.95 -7.57 -13.06
CA VAL A 95 20.46 -6.72 -14.14
C VAL A 95 21.48 -5.73 -13.57
N ILE A 96 22.47 -5.36 -14.38
CA ILE A 96 23.49 -4.38 -14.00
C ILE A 96 23.31 -3.11 -14.83
N LEU A 97 23.10 -1.98 -14.16
CA LEU A 97 23.21 -0.64 -14.72
C LEU A 97 24.69 -0.21 -14.64
N ASN A 98 25.37 -0.19 -15.79
CA ASN A 98 26.80 0.08 -15.85
C ASN A 98 27.08 1.60 -15.76
N ASN A 99 27.34 2.09 -14.54
CA ASN A 99 27.71 3.48 -14.25
C ASN A 99 29.23 3.64 -14.02
N VAL A 100 30.04 2.79 -14.67
CA VAL A 100 31.49 2.72 -14.47
C VAL A 100 32.24 3.60 -15.47
N THR A 101 33.03 4.56 -14.96
CA THR A 101 33.91 5.42 -15.77
C THR A 101 35.34 4.89 -15.91
N ALA A 102 35.76 4.01 -14.99
CA ALA A 102 37.04 3.30 -15.06
C ALA A 102 37.04 2.23 -16.16
N ARG A 103 38.20 1.63 -16.49
CA ARG A 103 38.27 0.57 -17.52
C ARG A 103 37.51 -0.70 -17.14
N THR A 104 37.48 -1.02 -15.85
CA THR A 104 36.84 -2.22 -15.30
C THR A 104 36.32 -1.91 -13.90
N GLU A 105 35.30 -2.64 -13.47
CA GLU A 105 34.75 -2.59 -12.10
C GLU A 105 34.36 -3.99 -11.62
N GLN A 106 34.43 -4.23 -10.32
CA GLN A 106 33.93 -5.45 -9.71
C GLN A 106 32.45 -5.26 -9.34
N SER A 107 31.54 -5.79 -10.17
CA SER A 107 30.12 -5.87 -9.85
C SER A 107 29.81 -7.05 -8.93
N GLN A 108 28.75 -6.93 -8.12
CA GLN A 108 28.26 -7.98 -7.23
C GLN A 108 27.51 -9.06 -8.00
N LEU A 109 26.72 -8.68 -9.01
CA LEU A 109 25.92 -9.61 -9.81
C LEU A 109 26.72 -10.24 -10.94
N GLY A 110 27.64 -9.51 -11.57
CA GLY A 110 28.29 -9.90 -12.83
C GLY A 110 29.76 -10.26 -12.74
N GLY A 111 30.40 -10.10 -11.57
CA GLY A 111 31.85 -10.20 -11.47
C GLY A 111 32.56 -8.97 -12.05
N ILE A 112 33.77 -9.16 -12.60
CA ILE A 112 34.49 -8.08 -13.28
C ILE A 112 33.79 -7.74 -14.59
N ILE A 113 33.38 -6.49 -14.75
CA ILE A 113 32.78 -5.94 -15.98
C ILE A 113 33.65 -4.84 -16.57
N LEU A 114 33.49 -4.57 -17.88
CA LEU A 114 34.14 -3.46 -18.55
C LEU A 114 33.42 -2.14 -18.23
N GLY A 115 34.18 -1.04 -18.26
CA GLY A 115 33.65 0.32 -18.14
C GLY A 115 32.63 0.64 -19.22
N ASN A 116 31.67 1.50 -18.88
CA ASN A 116 30.65 1.90 -19.84
C ASN A 116 31.23 2.88 -20.88
N PRO A 117 31.28 2.51 -22.17
CA PRO A 117 31.87 3.36 -23.21
C PRO A 117 31.08 4.66 -23.44
N ASN A 118 29.81 4.72 -23.02
CA ASN A 118 28.94 5.89 -23.23
C ASN A 118 29.28 7.05 -22.28
N LEU A 119 29.87 6.80 -21.11
CA LEU A 119 29.97 7.80 -20.03
C LEU A 119 31.01 8.91 -20.28
N ARG A 120 31.97 8.70 -21.20
CA ARG A 120 33.01 9.70 -21.55
C ARG A 120 33.71 10.33 -20.32
N GLY A 121 33.86 9.56 -19.24
CA GLY A 121 34.50 9.97 -17.99
C GLY A 121 33.57 10.57 -16.92
N ALA A 122 32.28 10.76 -17.20
CA ALA A 122 31.30 11.28 -16.24
C ALA A 122 30.21 10.23 -15.91
N ALA A 123 30.11 9.88 -14.63
CA ALA A 123 29.06 8.98 -14.15
C ALA A 123 27.72 9.71 -13.99
N ALA A 124 26.61 8.98 -14.16
CA ALA A 124 25.28 9.48 -13.90
C ALA A 124 25.02 9.60 -12.39
N GLN A 125 24.25 10.63 -12.01
CA GLN A 125 23.74 10.82 -10.66
C GLN A 125 22.31 10.26 -10.54
N THR A 126 21.55 10.31 -11.64
CA THR A 126 20.23 9.69 -11.78
C THR A 126 20.20 8.85 -13.05
N ILE A 127 19.71 7.62 -12.95
CA ILE A 127 19.50 6.70 -14.05
C ILE A 127 17.99 6.50 -14.19
N LEU A 128 17.43 7.08 -15.25
CA LEU A 128 16.03 6.93 -15.62
C LEU A 128 15.90 5.81 -16.65
N ASN A 129 15.16 4.76 -16.32
CA ASN A 129 14.76 3.68 -17.21
C ASN A 129 13.29 3.87 -17.55
N GLU A 130 13.01 4.44 -18.71
CA GLU A 130 11.66 4.72 -19.19
C GLU A 130 11.21 3.66 -20.20
N VAL A 131 10.09 3.01 -19.95
CA VAL A 131 9.46 2.10 -20.89
C VAL A 131 8.41 2.84 -21.71
N ASN A 132 8.58 2.84 -23.02
CA ASN A 132 7.66 3.43 -23.98
C ASN A 132 6.88 2.38 -24.80
N GLY A 133 7.19 1.10 -24.65
CA GLY A 133 6.42 -0.01 -25.20
C GLY A 133 5.13 -0.26 -24.43
N GLY A 134 4.23 -1.07 -25.00
CA GLY A 134 2.89 -1.32 -24.46
C GLY A 134 2.79 -2.36 -23.33
N SER A 135 3.93 -2.91 -22.90
CA SER A 135 3.98 -4.05 -21.98
C SER A 135 4.37 -3.61 -20.56
N PRO A 136 3.75 -4.18 -19.50
CA PRO A 136 4.16 -3.94 -18.13
C PRO A 136 5.54 -4.55 -17.82
N SER A 137 6.24 -3.98 -16.84
CA SER A 137 7.55 -4.45 -16.37
C SER A 137 7.42 -5.51 -15.28
N GLN A 138 8.20 -6.58 -15.36
CA GLN A 138 8.33 -7.61 -14.35
C GLN A 138 9.74 -7.58 -13.75
N LEU A 139 9.83 -7.28 -12.46
CA LEU A 139 11.07 -7.18 -11.71
C LEU A 139 11.15 -8.37 -10.73
N ARG A 140 11.96 -9.36 -11.07
CA ARG A 140 12.06 -10.65 -10.34
C ARG A 140 13.41 -10.90 -9.69
N GLY A 141 14.29 -9.90 -9.67
CA GLY A 141 15.63 -9.99 -9.12
C GLY A 141 16.23 -8.62 -8.87
N TYR A 142 17.51 -8.60 -8.54
CA TYR A 142 18.21 -7.38 -8.14
C TYR A 142 18.62 -6.52 -9.33
N THR A 143 18.49 -5.20 -9.18
CA THR A 143 19.09 -4.20 -10.08
C THR A 143 20.31 -3.60 -9.40
N GLU A 144 21.50 -3.79 -9.98
CA GLU A 144 22.76 -3.25 -9.45
C GLU A 144 23.20 -2.00 -10.23
N VAL A 145 23.59 -0.93 -9.53
CA VAL A 145 24.37 0.15 -10.13
C VAL A 145 25.86 -0.18 -9.97
N ALA A 146 26.53 -0.59 -11.03
CA ALA A 146 27.98 -0.83 -10.98
C ALA A 146 28.74 0.50 -11.11
N GLY A 147 29.80 0.67 -10.32
CA GLY A 147 30.60 1.90 -10.28
C GLY A 147 30.03 2.95 -9.33
N GLN A 148 29.94 4.20 -9.78
CA GLN A 148 29.47 5.28 -8.94
C GLN A 148 27.98 5.10 -8.61
N SER A 149 27.64 5.22 -7.33
CA SER A 149 26.26 5.15 -6.84
C SER A 149 25.36 6.21 -7.49
N ALA A 150 24.12 5.84 -7.82
CA ALA A 150 23.16 6.71 -8.49
C ALA A 150 21.71 6.41 -8.08
N ARG A 151 20.83 7.41 -8.18
CA ARG A 151 19.38 7.22 -8.08
C ARG A 151 18.90 6.35 -9.25
N VAL A 152 18.03 5.39 -8.99
CA VAL A 152 17.43 4.54 -10.04
C VAL A 152 15.93 4.80 -10.13
N ILE A 153 15.44 4.99 -11.35
CA ILE A 153 14.01 5.16 -11.62
C ILE A 153 13.62 4.13 -12.68
N VAL A 154 12.54 3.40 -12.44
CA VAL A 154 11.87 2.56 -13.44
C VAL A 154 10.48 3.13 -13.66
N ALA A 155 10.26 3.68 -14.86
CA ALA A 155 9.02 4.33 -15.26
C ALA A 155 8.33 3.52 -16.35
N ASN A 156 7.16 2.95 -16.04
CA ASN A 156 6.35 2.20 -17.01
C ASN A 156 4.85 2.44 -16.79
N PRO A 157 4.20 3.27 -17.65
CA PRO A 157 2.77 3.58 -17.52
C PRO A 157 1.83 2.38 -17.62
N TYR A 158 2.27 1.25 -18.19
CA TYR A 158 1.47 0.04 -18.32
C TYR A 158 1.49 -0.84 -17.06
N GLY A 159 2.37 -0.51 -16.10
CA GLY A 159 2.43 -1.16 -14.80
C GLY A 159 3.80 -1.79 -14.51
N ILE A 160 4.03 -2.06 -13.22
CA ILE A 160 5.26 -2.68 -12.72
C ILE A 160 4.89 -3.74 -11.68
N THR A 161 5.39 -4.95 -11.83
CA THR A 161 5.28 -6.01 -10.81
C THR A 161 6.65 -6.31 -10.24
N CYS A 162 6.79 -6.20 -8.92
CA CYS A 162 7.96 -6.66 -8.17
C CYS A 162 7.65 -8.00 -7.50
N ASN A 163 8.50 -9.00 -7.73
CA ASN A 163 8.43 -10.30 -7.06
C ASN A 163 9.85 -10.77 -6.72
N GLY A 164 10.34 -10.40 -5.53
CA GLY A 164 11.72 -10.61 -5.13
C GLY A 164 12.68 -9.60 -5.76
N CYS A 165 12.19 -8.41 -6.11
CA CYS A 165 13.07 -7.36 -6.60
C CYS A 165 13.84 -6.70 -5.44
N GLY A 166 15.03 -6.20 -5.76
CA GLY A 166 15.89 -5.48 -4.83
C GLY A 166 16.89 -4.61 -5.60
N PHE A 167 17.65 -3.79 -4.89
CA PHE A 167 18.54 -2.82 -5.52
C PHE A 167 19.90 -2.82 -4.84
N ILE A 168 20.98 -2.67 -5.60
CA ILE A 168 22.35 -2.64 -5.08
C ILE A 168 22.99 -1.33 -5.50
N ASN A 169 23.65 -0.66 -4.55
CA ASN A 169 24.36 0.61 -4.77
C ASN A 169 23.46 1.76 -5.31
N ALA A 170 22.16 1.70 -4.99
CA ALA A 170 21.17 2.71 -5.34
C ALA A 170 20.56 3.31 -4.06
N PRO A 171 20.96 4.51 -3.62
CA PRO A 171 20.53 5.10 -2.36
C PRO A 171 19.08 5.58 -2.42
N ARG A 172 18.57 5.84 -3.64
CA ARG A 172 17.19 6.23 -3.89
C ARG A 172 16.65 5.48 -5.08
N VAL A 173 15.47 4.89 -4.92
CA VAL A 173 14.81 4.12 -5.96
C VAL A 173 13.36 4.55 -6.09
N THR A 174 12.92 4.77 -7.34
CA THR A 174 11.52 5.10 -7.65
C THR A 174 10.97 4.08 -8.66
N LEU A 175 9.90 3.36 -8.28
CA LEU A 175 9.06 2.61 -9.22
C LEU A 175 7.84 3.46 -9.55
N THR A 176 7.60 3.75 -10.82
CA THR A 176 6.50 4.62 -11.20
C THR A 176 5.76 4.19 -12.46
N THR A 177 4.45 4.40 -12.47
CA THR A 177 3.64 4.36 -13.70
C THR A 177 3.40 5.76 -14.27
N GLY A 178 3.98 6.79 -13.65
CA GLY A 178 3.97 8.14 -14.17
C GLY A 178 4.94 8.27 -15.33
N LYS A 179 4.54 9.05 -16.33
CA LYS A 179 5.43 9.51 -17.38
C LYS A 179 6.41 10.53 -16.78
N PRO A 180 7.74 10.36 -16.94
CA PRO A 180 8.70 11.35 -16.48
C PRO A 180 8.59 12.62 -17.35
N VAL A 181 8.49 13.78 -16.70
CA VAL A 181 8.50 15.08 -17.37
C VAL A 181 9.82 15.78 -17.06
N LEU A 182 10.53 16.17 -18.12
CA LEU A 182 11.83 16.83 -18.02
C LEU A 182 11.67 18.33 -18.29
N ASP A 183 12.38 19.14 -17.50
CA ASP A 183 12.53 20.58 -17.67
C ASP A 183 14.03 20.91 -17.82
N ASP A 184 14.42 21.49 -18.96
CA ASP A 184 15.82 21.72 -19.34
C ASP A 184 16.75 20.51 -19.12
N GLY A 185 16.23 19.31 -19.39
CA GLY A 185 16.95 18.04 -19.23
C GLY A 185 17.02 17.52 -17.79
N ARG A 186 16.54 18.26 -16.80
CA ARG A 186 16.38 17.76 -15.42
C ARG A 186 15.02 17.10 -15.26
N LEU A 187 14.94 16.02 -14.50
CA LEU A 187 13.67 15.43 -14.12
C LEU A 187 12.92 16.34 -13.14
N ASP A 188 11.76 16.84 -13.54
CA ASP A 188 10.96 17.78 -12.73
C ASP A 188 9.88 17.04 -11.93
N HIS A 189 9.02 16.28 -12.61
CA HIS A 189 7.94 15.53 -11.98
C HIS A 189 7.60 14.26 -12.75
N PHE A 190 6.75 13.43 -12.13
CA PHE A 190 6.09 12.30 -12.76
C PHE A 190 4.61 12.64 -12.96
N GLN A 191 4.14 12.55 -14.19
CA GLN A 191 2.72 12.70 -14.54
C GLN A 191 2.05 11.32 -14.52
N VAL A 192 1.21 11.07 -13.52
CA VAL A 192 0.54 9.78 -13.30
C VAL A 192 -0.91 9.85 -13.78
N ASP A 193 -1.22 9.11 -14.84
CA ASP A 193 -2.59 9.03 -15.39
C ASP A 193 -3.22 7.63 -15.28
N GLN A 194 -2.39 6.59 -15.23
CA GLN A 194 -2.81 5.19 -15.29
C GLN A 194 -1.76 4.23 -14.72
N GLY A 195 -2.05 2.93 -14.82
CA GLY A 195 -1.14 1.86 -14.43
C GLY A 195 -1.20 1.52 -12.94
N SER A 196 -0.68 0.34 -12.61
CA SER A 196 -0.56 -0.12 -11.24
C SER A 196 0.83 -0.65 -10.93
N VAL A 197 1.27 -0.48 -9.68
CA VAL A 197 2.45 -1.18 -9.15
C VAL A 197 1.98 -2.31 -8.24
N ALA A 198 2.46 -3.52 -8.50
CA ALA A 198 2.16 -4.71 -7.70
C ALA A 198 3.43 -5.21 -6.98
N ILE A 199 3.31 -5.52 -5.69
CA ILE A 199 4.33 -6.22 -4.90
C ILE A 199 3.78 -7.60 -4.56
N ASP A 200 4.34 -8.64 -5.16
CA ASP A 200 3.84 -10.01 -5.11
C ASP A 200 4.94 -11.01 -4.69
N GLY A 201 4.52 -12.27 -4.46
CA GLY A 201 5.42 -13.40 -4.27
C GLY A 201 6.41 -13.20 -3.12
N VAL A 202 7.70 -13.12 -3.44
CA VAL A 202 8.78 -12.96 -2.44
C VAL A 202 8.77 -11.56 -1.80
N GLY A 203 8.11 -10.58 -2.41
CA GLY A 203 8.05 -9.21 -1.91
C GLY A 203 9.18 -8.32 -2.44
N LEU A 204 9.49 -7.28 -1.67
CA LEU A 204 10.49 -6.26 -2.00
C LEU A 204 11.48 -6.13 -0.83
N ASP A 205 12.77 -6.26 -1.13
CA ASP A 205 13.85 -5.91 -0.20
C ASP A 205 14.57 -4.63 -0.68
N ALA A 206 14.31 -3.54 0.05
CA ALA A 206 14.94 -2.24 -0.09
C ALA A 206 15.62 -1.80 1.23
N SER A 207 16.03 -2.76 2.07
CA SER A 207 16.65 -2.50 3.38
C SER A 207 18.01 -1.80 3.29
N ASN A 208 18.66 -1.90 2.13
CA ASN A 208 19.92 -1.24 1.79
C ASN A 208 19.73 0.04 0.94
N VAL A 209 18.49 0.44 0.67
CA VAL A 209 18.13 1.68 -0.04
C VAL A 209 17.69 2.71 1.02
N ASP A 210 18.22 3.93 0.95
CA ASP A 210 17.89 4.98 1.93
C ASP A 210 16.45 5.49 1.77
N SER A 211 15.96 5.57 0.53
CA SER A 211 14.59 5.97 0.22
C SER A 211 14.02 5.18 -0.96
N PHE A 212 12.96 4.43 -0.70
CA PHE A 212 12.20 3.70 -1.71
C PHE A 212 10.85 4.38 -1.96
N GLU A 213 10.50 4.54 -3.24
CA GLU A 213 9.34 5.31 -3.68
C GLU A 213 8.51 4.50 -4.67
N ILE A 214 7.20 4.47 -4.46
CA ILE A 214 6.21 3.96 -5.41
C ILE A 214 5.29 5.12 -5.80
N ILE A 215 5.24 5.46 -7.08
CA ILE A 215 4.43 6.58 -7.60
C ILE A 215 3.55 6.03 -8.74
N THR A 216 2.28 5.79 -8.48
CA THR A 216 1.42 5.00 -9.39
C THR A 216 -0.03 5.44 -9.33
N ARG A 217 -0.89 5.07 -10.29
CA ARG A 217 -2.32 5.38 -10.11
C ARG A 217 -2.93 4.51 -9.01
N SER A 218 -2.63 3.22 -8.99
CA SER A 218 -3.01 2.32 -7.89
C SER A 218 -1.86 1.36 -7.52
N ALA A 219 -1.89 0.86 -6.29
CA ALA A 219 -0.90 -0.09 -5.79
C ALA A 219 -1.57 -1.35 -5.22
N GLN A 220 -1.01 -2.52 -5.52
CA GLN A 220 -1.40 -3.80 -4.92
C GLN A 220 -0.21 -4.35 -4.13
N ILE A 221 -0.41 -4.60 -2.85
CA ILE A 221 0.66 -5.06 -1.95
C ILE A 221 0.22 -6.41 -1.39
N ASN A 222 0.67 -7.47 -2.04
CA ASN A 222 0.31 -8.85 -1.69
C ASN A 222 1.45 -9.59 -0.98
N ALA A 223 2.62 -8.97 -0.87
CA ALA A 223 3.80 -9.48 -0.18
C ALA A 223 4.50 -8.37 0.60
N GLN A 224 5.45 -8.76 1.44
CA GLN A 224 6.12 -7.83 2.36
C GLN A 224 7.02 -6.83 1.62
N ILE A 225 7.04 -5.60 2.13
CA ILE A 225 8.02 -4.58 1.77
C ILE A 225 8.93 -4.33 2.96
N HIS A 226 10.24 -4.42 2.75
CA HIS A 226 11.26 -4.03 3.73
C HIS A 226 12.04 -2.82 3.19
N ALA A 227 12.11 -1.71 3.93
CA ALA A 227 12.77 -0.50 3.47
C ALA A 227 13.37 0.34 4.62
N ARG A 228 14.24 1.31 4.34
CA ARG A 228 14.62 2.32 5.37
C ARG A 228 13.60 3.43 5.46
N ARG A 229 13.22 4.02 4.32
CA ARG A 229 12.08 4.93 4.20
C ARG A 229 11.24 4.50 3.02
N LEU A 230 9.94 4.35 3.26
CA LEU A 230 8.97 3.97 2.23
C LEU A 230 8.02 5.14 1.97
N ASN A 231 7.92 5.56 0.71
CA ASN A 231 6.93 6.54 0.27
C ASN A 231 6.08 5.93 -0.84
N ILE A 232 4.76 5.89 -0.66
CA ILE A 232 3.82 5.42 -1.67
C ILE A 232 2.85 6.56 -1.96
N THR A 233 2.84 7.03 -3.20
CA THR A 233 1.90 8.05 -3.70
C THR A 233 1.02 7.44 -4.78
N THR A 234 -0.29 7.51 -4.59
CA THR A 234 -1.30 6.94 -5.47
C THR A 234 -2.36 7.94 -5.92
N GLY A 235 -3.02 7.62 -7.04
CA GLY A 235 -4.00 8.44 -7.72
C GLY A 235 -3.48 9.11 -8.99
N ARG A 236 -4.37 9.81 -9.70
CA ARG A 236 -4.00 10.65 -10.85
C ARG A 236 -3.41 11.99 -10.40
N ASN A 237 -2.11 12.21 -10.64
CA ASN A 237 -1.36 13.33 -10.07
C ASN A 237 -0.14 13.71 -10.88
N ASP A 238 0.32 14.95 -10.68
CA ASP A 238 1.73 15.31 -10.85
C ASP A 238 2.47 15.17 -9.52
N VAL A 239 3.55 14.40 -9.51
CA VAL A 239 4.39 14.18 -8.32
C VAL A 239 5.78 14.72 -8.57
N ASN A 240 6.17 15.75 -7.83
CA ASN A 240 7.50 16.35 -7.95
C ASN A 240 8.59 15.30 -7.66
N ALA A 241 9.58 15.20 -8.54
CA ALA A 241 10.55 14.11 -8.52
C ALA A 241 11.50 14.15 -7.32
N ASP A 242 11.64 15.29 -6.65
CA ASP A 242 12.53 15.44 -5.50
C ASP A 242 11.78 15.46 -4.18
N THR A 243 10.79 16.34 -4.05
CA THR A 243 10.03 16.56 -2.81
C THR A 243 8.95 15.51 -2.55
N LEU A 244 8.53 14.78 -3.60
CA LEU A 244 7.38 13.87 -3.57
C LEU A 244 6.06 14.56 -3.24
N ASN A 245 5.99 15.88 -3.37
CA ASN A 245 4.73 16.60 -3.26
C ASN A 245 3.84 16.25 -4.46
N ALA A 246 2.61 15.83 -4.17
CA ALA A 246 1.64 15.41 -5.15
C ALA A 246 0.58 16.50 -5.36
N THR A 247 0.29 16.81 -6.61
CA THR A 247 -0.81 17.68 -7.03
C THR A 247 -1.82 16.84 -7.81
N ALA A 248 -3.02 16.67 -7.25
CA ALA A 248 -4.05 15.87 -7.89
C ALA A 248 -4.54 16.50 -9.18
N HIS A 249 -4.71 15.67 -10.20
CA HIS A 249 -5.42 16.04 -11.42
C HIS A 249 -6.92 16.14 -11.14
N ALA A 250 -7.59 16.98 -11.92
CA ALA A 250 -9.04 17.03 -11.90
C ALA A 250 -9.63 15.70 -12.39
N ASP A 251 -10.82 15.38 -11.87
CA ASP A 251 -11.61 14.25 -12.37
C ASP A 251 -11.92 14.46 -13.85
N ASP A 252 -11.47 13.53 -14.69
CA ASP A 252 -11.66 13.54 -16.14
C ASP A 252 -12.80 12.61 -16.58
N GLY A 253 -13.51 11.99 -15.63
CA GLY A 253 -14.57 11.02 -15.90
C GLY A 253 -14.06 9.62 -16.28
N SER A 254 -12.74 9.38 -16.22
CA SER A 254 -12.18 8.03 -16.42
C SER A 254 -12.61 7.08 -15.30
N ALA A 255 -12.70 5.79 -15.62
CA ALA A 255 -13.02 4.77 -14.63
C ALA A 255 -11.97 4.79 -13.50
N LYS A 256 -12.43 4.96 -12.26
CA LYS A 256 -11.56 5.01 -11.08
C LYS A 256 -11.16 3.59 -10.65
N PRO A 257 -9.93 3.39 -10.13
CA PRO A 257 -9.57 2.16 -9.43
C PRO A 257 -10.53 1.89 -8.27
N GLN A 258 -10.70 0.62 -7.90
CA GLN A 258 -11.48 0.27 -6.71
C GLN A 258 -10.83 0.79 -5.42
N LEU A 259 -9.49 0.67 -5.36
CA LEU A 259 -8.66 1.10 -4.24
C LEU A 259 -7.39 1.75 -4.78
N ALA A 260 -6.93 2.79 -4.09
CA ALA A 260 -5.71 3.51 -4.38
C ALA A 260 -4.51 2.69 -3.90
N ILE A 261 -4.63 2.06 -2.74
CA ILE A 261 -3.72 1.04 -2.23
C ILE A 261 -4.58 -0.12 -1.71
N ASP A 262 -4.33 -1.32 -2.22
CA ASP A 262 -4.92 -2.57 -1.73
C ASP A 262 -3.80 -3.47 -1.20
N SER A 263 -3.63 -3.49 0.12
CA SER A 263 -2.72 -4.38 0.82
C SER A 263 -3.50 -5.57 1.37
N SER A 264 -3.02 -6.77 1.04
CA SER A 264 -3.53 -8.04 1.59
C SER A 264 -2.98 -8.28 3.00
N ALA A 265 -3.49 -9.30 3.70
CA ALA A 265 -2.95 -9.69 5.00
C ALA A 265 -1.47 -10.14 4.95
N LEU A 266 -0.97 -10.54 3.78
CA LEU A 266 0.43 -10.86 3.53
C LEU A 266 1.26 -9.62 3.13
N GLY A 267 0.59 -8.53 2.74
CA GLY A 267 1.16 -7.28 2.26
C GLY A 267 1.56 -6.30 3.36
N GLY A 268 2.40 -6.74 4.29
CA GLY A 268 2.95 -5.88 5.35
C GLY A 268 4.02 -4.92 4.85
N MET A 269 4.16 -3.76 5.50
CA MET A 269 5.20 -2.78 5.23
C MET A 269 6.04 -2.56 6.48
N TYR A 270 7.33 -2.86 6.38
CA TYR A 270 8.29 -2.78 7.47
C TYR A 270 9.38 -1.79 7.08
N ALA A 271 9.38 -0.61 7.69
CA ALA A 271 10.37 0.40 7.37
C ALA A 271 10.88 1.17 8.60
N GLY A 272 11.90 1.99 8.43
CA GLY A 272 12.28 2.99 9.43
C GLY A 272 11.20 4.06 9.56
N ALA A 273 10.67 4.55 8.44
CA ALA A 273 9.52 5.47 8.36
C ALA A 273 8.65 5.17 7.13
N ILE A 274 7.34 5.42 7.23
CA ILE A 274 6.36 5.12 6.18
C ILE A 274 5.52 6.36 5.88
N LYS A 275 5.39 6.72 4.60
CA LYS A 275 4.46 7.76 4.13
C LYS A 275 3.59 7.22 3.00
N LEU A 276 2.27 7.26 3.19
CA LEU A 276 1.27 6.84 2.21
C LEU A 276 0.38 8.03 1.84
N VAL A 277 0.25 8.32 0.56
CA VAL A 277 -0.58 9.43 0.05
C VAL A 277 -1.46 8.89 -1.07
N GLY A 278 -2.78 8.89 -0.89
CA GLY A 278 -3.77 8.53 -1.89
C GLY A 278 -4.64 9.74 -2.23
N THR A 279 -4.46 10.30 -3.42
CA THR A 279 -5.01 11.62 -3.76
C THR A 279 -6.33 11.58 -4.53
N GLU A 280 -6.64 10.46 -5.20
CA GLU A 280 -7.81 10.38 -6.09
C GLU A 280 -9.10 10.38 -5.27
N ALA A 281 -9.87 11.46 -5.37
CA ALA A 281 -11.03 11.70 -4.53
C ALA A 281 -12.06 10.58 -4.63
N GLY A 282 -12.45 10.03 -3.48
CA GLY A 282 -13.42 8.94 -3.36
C GLY A 282 -12.84 7.54 -3.56
N VAL A 283 -11.56 7.40 -3.94
CA VAL A 283 -10.89 6.11 -4.03
C VAL A 283 -10.33 5.73 -2.66
N GLY A 284 -10.72 4.56 -2.15
CA GLY A 284 -10.34 4.11 -0.80
C GLY A 284 -8.92 3.54 -0.71
N VAL A 285 -8.43 3.40 0.52
CA VAL A 285 -7.18 2.73 0.86
C VAL A 285 -7.50 1.58 1.82
N LYS A 286 -7.00 0.38 1.53
CA LYS A 286 -7.14 -0.80 2.37
C LYS A 286 -5.76 -1.34 2.71
N LEU A 287 -5.47 -1.42 4.01
CA LEU A 287 -4.18 -1.85 4.56
C LEU A 287 -4.42 -3.06 5.47
N ALA A 288 -4.62 -4.24 4.88
CA ALA A 288 -4.90 -5.45 5.66
C ALA A 288 -3.64 -6.08 6.26
N GLY A 289 -2.45 -5.71 5.78
CA GLY A 289 -1.16 -6.06 6.38
C GLY A 289 -0.77 -5.14 7.53
N GLU A 290 0.26 -5.54 8.28
CA GLU A 290 0.86 -4.70 9.32
C GLU A 290 1.72 -3.58 8.72
N LEU A 291 1.56 -2.37 9.25
CA LEU A 291 2.49 -1.26 9.06
C LEU A 291 3.40 -1.16 10.29
N ALA A 292 4.71 -1.24 10.10
CA ALA A 292 5.69 -1.10 11.18
C ALA A 292 6.78 -0.09 10.82
N ALA A 293 6.83 1.02 11.55
CA ALA A 293 7.89 2.02 11.48
C ALA A 293 8.83 1.87 12.69
N SER A 294 10.03 1.36 12.48
CA SER A 294 10.96 0.99 13.55
C SER A 294 11.79 2.17 14.09
N ALA A 295 12.00 3.22 13.30
CA ALA A 295 12.90 4.33 13.64
C ALA A 295 12.24 5.71 13.60
N GLY A 296 11.02 5.83 13.10
CA GLY A 296 10.33 7.10 12.90
C GLY A 296 8.83 6.92 12.74
N ASP A 297 8.25 7.77 11.90
CA ASP A 297 6.80 8.00 11.89
C ASP A 297 6.07 7.17 10.83
N ILE A 298 4.76 7.03 11.02
CA ILE A 298 3.81 6.60 9.98
C ILE A 298 2.93 7.80 9.63
N GLN A 299 2.93 8.21 8.37
CA GLN A 299 2.03 9.23 7.85
C GLN A 299 1.12 8.63 6.78
N ILE A 300 -0.19 8.81 6.92
CA ILE A 300 -1.20 8.36 5.95
C ILE A 300 -2.10 9.54 5.60
N ASP A 301 -2.20 9.87 4.32
CA ASP A 301 -3.13 10.86 3.77
C ASP A 301 -3.97 10.20 2.68
N ALA A 302 -5.26 9.99 2.93
CA ALA A 302 -6.16 9.30 2.03
C ALA A 302 -7.41 10.16 1.72
N ASN A 303 -7.59 10.57 0.47
CA ASN A 303 -8.77 11.33 0.03
C ASN A 303 -10.06 10.49 -0.06
N GLY A 304 -10.04 9.25 0.45
CA GLY A 304 -11.17 8.33 0.50
C GLY A 304 -11.30 7.62 1.84
N GLN A 305 -12.05 6.51 1.85
CA GLN A 305 -12.16 5.66 3.04
C GLN A 305 -10.82 4.93 3.28
N LEU A 306 -10.32 4.97 4.50
CA LEU A 306 -9.17 4.20 4.95
C LEU A 306 -9.66 3.03 5.83
N SER A 307 -9.31 1.80 5.47
CA SER A 307 -9.42 0.62 6.35
C SER A 307 -8.03 0.10 6.64
N MET A 308 -7.72 -0.16 7.92
CA MET A 308 -6.39 -0.63 8.31
C MET A 308 -6.45 -1.68 9.42
N ALA A 309 -5.59 -2.70 9.31
CA ALA A 309 -5.50 -3.80 10.25
C ALA A 309 -4.60 -3.51 11.45
N LYS A 310 -3.35 -3.07 11.23
CA LYS A 310 -2.43 -2.79 12.34
C LYS A 310 -1.39 -1.75 11.93
N ALA A 311 -1.07 -0.84 12.85
CA ALA A 311 0.05 0.08 12.69
C ALA A 311 0.84 0.26 13.99
N THR A 312 2.16 0.19 13.91
CA THR A 312 3.06 0.43 15.03
C THR A 312 4.18 1.36 14.58
N ALA A 313 4.35 2.50 15.23
CA ALA A 313 5.49 3.40 15.00
C ALA A 313 6.28 3.64 16.28
N SER A 314 7.61 3.69 16.20
CA SER A 314 8.44 4.19 17.30
C SER A 314 8.33 5.70 17.47
N GLY A 315 8.01 6.42 16.38
CA GLY A 315 7.68 7.84 16.36
C GLY A 315 6.18 8.10 16.46
N ALA A 316 5.72 9.10 15.71
CA ALA A 316 4.32 9.50 15.61
C ALA A 316 3.54 8.67 14.59
N VAL A 317 2.22 8.66 14.73
CA VAL A 317 1.30 8.16 13.70
C VAL A 317 0.33 9.27 13.36
N ASP A 318 0.39 9.77 12.12
CA ASP A 318 -0.48 10.83 11.61
C ASP A 318 -1.37 10.29 10.49
N ILE A 319 -2.69 10.30 10.72
CA ILE A 319 -3.68 9.79 9.77
C ILE A 319 -4.63 10.91 9.39
N LYS A 320 -4.73 11.17 8.08
CA LYS A 320 -5.77 11.98 7.45
C LYS A 320 -6.55 11.11 6.50
N ALA A 321 -7.87 11.08 6.65
CA ALA A 321 -8.73 10.31 5.77
C ALA A 321 -10.10 10.98 5.57
N LYS A 322 -10.86 10.57 4.56
CA LYS A 322 -12.27 10.94 4.50
C LYS A 322 -13.04 10.26 5.64
N SER A 323 -12.91 8.94 5.75
CA SER A 323 -13.38 8.13 6.88
C SER A 323 -12.29 7.14 7.26
N LEU A 324 -12.16 6.80 8.54
CA LEU A 324 -11.24 5.77 9.03
C LEU A 324 -12.01 4.62 9.69
N ASP A 325 -11.67 3.41 9.29
CA ASP A 325 -12.06 2.16 9.90
C ASP A 325 -10.80 1.40 10.39
N ALA A 326 -10.47 1.57 11.68
CA ALA A 326 -9.34 0.94 12.34
C ALA A 326 -9.76 -0.42 12.91
N GLN A 327 -9.46 -1.48 12.16
CA GLN A 327 -9.88 -2.87 12.45
C GLN A 327 -9.02 -3.55 13.52
N GLY A 328 -7.77 -3.12 13.68
CA GLY A 328 -6.89 -3.61 14.74
C GLY A 328 -6.05 -2.50 15.38
N PRO A 329 -4.98 -2.83 16.12
CA PRO A 329 -4.34 -1.88 17.01
C PRO A 329 -3.46 -0.89 16.25
N VAL A 330 -3.55 0.37 16.63
CA VAL A 330 -2.67 1.46 16.20
C VAL A 330 -1.92 1.98 17.42
N TYR A 331 -0.60 1.93 17.37
CA TYR A 331 0.28 2.42 18.42
C TYR A 331 1.30 3.42 17.89
N ALA A 332 1.40 4.56 18.58
CA ALA A 332 2.45 5.55 18.37
C ALA A 332 3.37 5.67 19.60
N GLY A 333 4.68 5.53 19.40
CA GLY A 333 5.70 5.71 20.43
C GLY A 333 5.83 7.15 20.94
N THR A 334 5.16 8.11 20.30
CA THR A 334 5.03 9.49 20.76
C THR A 334 3.55 9.94 20.73
N GLN A 335 3.07 10.42 19.59
CA GLN A 335 1.75 10.99 19.39
C GLN A 335 0.97 10.25 18.30
N LEU A 336 -0.32 10.01 18.56
CA LEU A 336 -1.27 9.54 17.55
C LEU A 336 -2.22 10.69 17.18
N THR A 337 -2.17 11.14 15.93
CA THR A 337 -3.11 12.13 15.39
C THR A 337 -3.99 11.48 14.33
N VAL A 338 -5.30 11.58 14.48
CA VAL A 338 -6.27 11.12 13.48
C VAL A 338 -7.21 12.25 13.13
N GLN A 339 -7.35 12.55 11.84
CA GLN A 339 -8.24 13.54 11.29
C GLN A 339 -9.10 12.90 10.21
N THR A 340 -10.41 12.80 10.46
CA THR A 340 -11.38 12.33 9.47
C THR A 340 -12.38 13.42 9.11
N ALA A 341 -12.70 13.58 7.83
CA ALA A 341 -13.76 14.49 7.39
C ALA A 341 -15.15 13.99 7.81
N GLU A 342 -15.34 12.68 7.84
CA GLU A 342 -16.57 11.99 8.20
C GLU A 342 -16.30 11.09 9.42
N GLN A 343 -16.50 9.77 9.31
CA GLN A 343 -16.52 8.86 10.45
C GLN A 343 -15.14 8.34 10.85
N LEU A 344 -14.99 8.06 12.13
CA LEU A 344 -13.86 7.32 12.70
C LEU A 344 -14.40 6.14 13.52
N VAL A 345 -14.06 4.92 13.13
CA VAL A 345 -14.42 3.70 13.85
C VAL A 345 -13.16 3.03 14.38
N ASN A 346 -13.10 2.83 15.69
CA ASN A 346 -12.07 2.01 16.35
C ASN A 346 -12.68 0.69 16.82
N HIS A 347 -12.17 -0.42 16.30
CA HIS A 347 -12.57 -1.76 16.71
C HIS A 347 -11.72 -2.34 17.84
N GLN A 348 -10.46 -1.91 17.97
CA GLN A 348 -9.52 -2.48 18.94
C GLN A 348 -8.82 -1.41 19.75
N SER A 349 -7.66 -0.90 19.34
CA SER A 349 -6.88 0.03 20.15
C SER A 349 -6.34 1.19 19.33
N LEU A 350 -6.53 2.41 19.81
CA LEU A 350 -5.83 3.61 19.37
C LEU A 350 -5.03 4.13 20.56
N ALA A 351 -3.72 3.92 20.56
CA ALA A 351 -2.88 4.20 21.71
C ALA A 351 -1.63 4.99 21.37
N ALA A 352 -1.17 5.81 22.31
CA ALA A 352 0.12 6.49 22.20
C ALA A 352 0.80 6.69 23.55
N ARG A 353 2.13 6.86 23.53
CA ARG A 353 2.92 7.11 24.74
C ARG A 353 2.64 8.47 25.35
N ASP A 354 2.64 9.54 24.55
CA ASP A 354 2.53 10.92 25.05
C ASP A 354 1.14 11.50 24.85
N SER A 355 0.60 11.41 23.64
CA SER A 355 -0.70 12.04 23.37
C SER A 355 -1.49 11.38 22.24
N VAL A 356 -2.81 11.44 22.36
CA VAL A 356 -3.74 11.00 21.32
C VAL A 356 -4.67 12.15 20.98
N HIS A 357 -4.76 12.52 19.70
CA HIS A 357 -5.64 13.57 19.19
C HIS A 357 -6.52 13.01 18.08
N LEU A 358 -7.82 12.90 18.35
CA LEU A 358 -8.79 12.40 17.39
C LEU A 358 -9.74 13.53 17.00
N THR A 359 -9.78 13.87 15.72
CA THR A 359 -10.72 14.83 15.15
C THR A 359 -11.55 14.15 14.08
N SER A 360 -12.87 14.22 14.19
CA SER A 360 -13.81 13.60 13.25
C SER A 360 -14.91 14.59 12.90
N GLY A 361 -15.09 14.92 11.63
CA GLY A 361 -16.21 15.78 11.20
C GLY A 361 -17.59 15.11 11.35
N GLY A 362 -17.62 13.78 11.55
CA GLY A 362 -18.83 13.01 11.82
C GLY A 362 -18.79 12.29 13.17
N ARG A 363 -19.29 11.05 13.16
CA ARG A 363 -19.34 10.20 14.36
C ARG A 363 -18.00 9.48 14.57
N LEU A 364 -17.46 9.64 15.77
CA LEU A 364 -16.42 8.77 16.31
C LEU A 364 -17.09 7.63 17.08
N THR A 365 -16.85 6.38 16.67
CA THR A 365 -17.33 5.17 17.34
C THR A 365 -16.14 4.42 17.93
N ASN A 366 -16.12 4.28 19.25
CA ASN A 366 -15.13 3.48 19.97
C ASN A 366 -15.76 2.20 20.52
N ASN A 367 -15.36 1.06 19.94
CA ASN A 367 -15.76 -0.27 20.39
C ASN A 367 -14.69 -0.95 21.25
N GLY A 368 -13.47 -0.38 21.30
CA GLY A 368 -12.33 -0.93 22.04
C GLY A 368 -11.71 0.10 22.99
N VAL A 369 -10.40 0.32 22.91
CA VAL A 369 -9.65 1.21 23.79
C VAL A 369 -9.10 2.39 22.98
N ILE A 370 -9.26 3.59 23.51
CA ILE A 370 -8.51 4.78 23.09
C ILE A 370 -7.72 5.21 24.32
N GLU A 371 -6.39 5.21 24.24
CA GLU A 371 -5.56 5.44 25.42
C GLU A 371 -4.31 6.28 25.15
N ALA A 372 -4.14 7.35 25.92
CA ALA A 372 -2.89 8.10 25.99
C ALA A 372 -2.13 7.77 27.29
N GLY A 373 -0.82 7.58 27.19
CA GLY A 373 0.05 7.27 28.32
C GLY A 373 0.59 5.84 28.32
N VAL A 374 0.62 5.16 27.17
CA VAL A 374 1.06 3.75 27.06
C VAL A 374 2.50 3.67 26.58
N ASN A 375 3.40 3.18 27.43
CA ASN A 375 4.80 2.93 27.08
C ASN A 375 4.96 1.72 26.16
N ALA A 376 6.14 1.58 25.55
CA ALA A 376 6.44 0.47 24.64
C ALA A 376 6.47 -0.91 25.34
N ASP A 377 6.61 -0.94 26.67
CA ASP A 377 6.53 -2.14 27.51
C ASP A 377 5.09 -2.43 28.00
N ASN A 378 4.09 -1.74 27.43
CA ASN A 378 2.68 -1.74 27.81
C ASN A 378 2.40 -1.21 29.24
N GLY A 379 3.40 -0.62 29.91
CA GLY A 379 3.20 0.10 31.16
C GLY A 379 2.50 1.44 30.95
N ARG A 380 1.75 1.91 31.95
CA ARG A 380 1.16 3.26 31.93
C ARG A 380 2.15 4.28 32.52
N ASN A 381 2.34 5.41 31.84
CA ASN A 381 3.03 6.58 32.39
C ASN A 381 2.05 7.56 33.04
N ALA A 382 2.55 8.68 33.57
CA ALA A 382 1.74 9.68 34.27
C ALA A 382 1.37 10.92 33.43
N ASN A 383 1.82 11.00 32.16
CA ASN A 383 1.79 12.25 31.39
C ASN A 383 0.84 12.23 30.19
N GLY A 384 0.36 11.04 29.80
CA GLY A 384 -0.52 10.85 28.64
C GLY A 384 -1.75 11.75 28.62
N ASP A 385 -1.89 12.57 27.57
CA ASP A 385 -3.08 13.39 27.33
C ASP A 385 -3.88 12.92 26.11
N LEU A 386 -5.21 12.96 26.21
CA LEU A 386 -6.11 12.56 25.14
C LEU A 386 -7.09 13.69 24.84
N SER A 387 -7.23 14.05 23.57
CA SER A 387 -8.27 14.95 23.10
C SER A 387 -9.11 14.31 22.00
N ILE A 388 -10.43 14.41 22.13
CA ILE A 388 -11.39 14.00 21.10
C ILE A 388 -12.24 15.21 20.71
N ASN A 389 -12.32 15.49 19.42
CA ASN A 389 -13.23 16.47 18.85
C ASN A 389 -14.07 15.81 17.76
N SER A 390 -15.38 15.72 17.95
CA SER A 390 -16.26 15.10 16.95
C SER A 390 -17.62 15.78 16.84
N ASP A 391 -18.38 15.47 15.80
CA ASP A 391 -19.81 15.81 15.77
C ASP A 391 -20.56 14.96 16.82
N ALA A 392 -20.32 13.66 16.82
CA ALA A 392 -20.85 12.76 17.85
C ALA A 392 -19.78 11.75 18.30
N LEU A 393 -19.87 11.32 19.55
CA LEU A 393 -19.02 10.26 20.11
C LEU A 393 -19.92 9.14 20.64
N SER A 394 -19.73 7.92 20.13
CA SER A 394 -20.32 6.69 20.65
C SER A 394 -19.22 5.88 21.30
N ASN A 395 -19.32 5.63 22.60
CA ASN A 395 -18.35 4.85 23.34
C ASN A 395 -19.01 3.65 24.01
N SER A 396 -18.60 2.45 23.62
CA SER A 396 -18.94 1.20 24.32
C SER A 396 -17.72 0.48 24.89
N GLY A 397 -16.53 1.05 24.74
CA GLY A 397 -15.29 0.56 25.30
C GLY A 397 -14.67 1.56 26.28
N SER A 398 -13.35 1.71 26.26
CA SER A 398 -12.59 2.56 27.19
C SER A 398 -11.94 3.74 26.48
N VAL A 399 -12.06 4.93 27.08
CA VAL A 399 -11.41 6.17 26.68
C VAL A 399 -10.59 6.65 27.88
N LEU A 400 -9.28 6.50 27.80
CA LEU A 400 -8.37 6.61 28.94
C LEU A 400 -7.26 7.63 28.64
N ALA A 401 -6.93 8.45 29.64
CA ALA A 401 -5.70 9.23 29.63
C ALA A 401 -5.03 9.12 30.99
N SER A 402 -3.70 9.18 31.02
CA SER A 402 -2.98 9.21 32.28
C SER A 402 -3.15 10.54 33.03
N ARG A 403 -3.25 11.67 32.30
CA ARG A 403 -3.29 13.02 32.88
C ARG A 403 -4.55 13.79 32.51
N SER A 404 -4.69 14.22 31.26
CA SER A 404 -5.81 15.06 30.84
C SER A 404 -6.61 14.39 29.74
N LEU A 405 -7.93 14.37 29.89
CA LEU A 405 -8.88 13.89 28.88
C LEU A 405 -9.88 15.00 28.54
N ASN A 406 -9.80 15.51 27.32
CA ASN A 406 -10.70 16.54 26.82
C ASN A 406 -11.57 15.97 25.70
N ILE A 407 -12.89 15.94 25.91
CA ILE A 407 -13.84 15.50 24.88
C ILE A 407 -14.75 16.65 24.50
N THR A 408 -14.77 16.97 23.22
CA THR A 408 -15.72 17.89 22.60
C THR A 408 -16.59 17.12 21.62
N ALA A 409 -17.90 17.13 21.82
CA ALA A 409 -18.87 16.58 20.87
C ALA A 409 -19.93 17.64 20.54
N ALA A 410 -20.06 18.02 19.27
CA ALA A 410 -21.01 19.07 18.87
C ALA A 410 -22.47 18.68 19.14
N GLY A 411 -22.80 17.41 18.89
CA GLY A 411 -24.07 16.77 19.15
C GLY A 411 -24.05 15.95 20.45
N VAL A 412 -23.93 14.63 20.31
CA VAL A 412 -24.10 13.68 21.44
C VAL A 412 -22.78 13.00 21.81
N LEU A 413 -22.51 12.93 23.11
CA LEU A 413 -21.65 11.91 23.70
C LEU A 413 -22.53 10.81 24.27
N ASP A 414 -22.48 9.63 23.65
CA ASP A 414 -23.21 8.44 24.05
C ASP A 414 -22.26 7.39 24.61
N ASN A 415 -22.18 7.32 25.94
CA ASN A 415 -21.37 6.36 26.67
C ASN A 415 -22.26 5.20 27.16
N GLN A 416 -22.31 4.11 26.38
CA GLN A 416 -23.13 2.94 26.65
C GLN A 416 -22.28 1.77 27.15
N ASN A 417 -22.35 1.46 28.43
CA ASN A 417 -21.47 0.50 29.11
C ASN A 417 -19.96 0.80 29.00
N GLY A 418 -19.58 1.99 28.51
CA GLY A 418 -18.19 2.40 28.33
C GLY A 418 -17.58 3.13 29.53
N ILE A 419 -16.27 3.25 29.53
CA ILE A 419 -15.48 3.92 30.56
C ILE A 419 -14.78 5.13 29.95
N ILE A 420 -14.88 6.27 30.63
CA ILE A 420 -14.16 7.50 30.32
C ILE A 420 -13.40 7.90 31.58
N GLN A 421 -12.06 7.86 31.56
CA GLN A 421 -11.24 8.08 32.75
C GLN A 421 -9.92 8.81 32.50
N ALA A 422 -9.60 9.75 33.39
CA ALA A 422 -8.28 10.38 33.51
C ALA A 422 -8.08 10.99 34.91
N GLN A 423 -6.92 11.60 35.19
CA GLN A 423 -6.80 12.47 36.37
C GLN A 423 -7.74 13.68 36.26
N ASN A 424 -7.74 14.32 35.09
CA ASN A 424 -8.59 15.47 34.79
C ASN A 424 -9.43 15.18 33.56
N VAL A 425 -10.75 15.17 33.71
CA VAL A 425 -11.71 14.95 32.61
C VAL A 425 -12.50 16.23 32.38
N THR A 426 -12.48 16.73 31.14
CA THR A 426 -13.31 17.86 30.69
C THR A 426 -14.17 17.44 29.53
N LEU A 427 -15.50 17.59 29.67
CA LEU A 427 -16.48 17.24 28.66
C LEU A 427 -17.24 18.50 28.21
N SER A 428 -17.16 18.83 26.92
CA SER A 428 -17.92 19.92 26.29
C SER A 428 -18.85 19.34 25.23
N VAL A 429 -20.11 19.08 25.60
CA VAL A 429 -21.06 18.32 24.77
C VAL A 429 -22.43 18.96 24.75
N ALA A 430 -23.19 18.85 23.66
CA ALA A 430 -24.58 19.36 23.66
C ALA A 430 -25.53 18.41 24.39
N ARG A 431 -25.32 17.09 24.25
CA ARG A 431 -26.08 16.06 24.98
C ARG A 431 -25.15 14.96 25.49
N LEU A 432 -25.28 14.61 26.76
CA LEU A 432 -24.61 13.46 27.37
C LEU A 432 -25.63 12.35 27.64
N VAL A 433 -25.33 11.15 27.15
CA VAL A 433 -25.97 9.90 27.56
C VAL A 433 -24.90 9.04 28.22
N ASN A 434 -25.12 8.66 29.47
CA ASN A 434 -24.23 7.76 30.20
C ASN A 434 -25.10 6.66 30.82
N GLN A 435 -25.17 5.50 30.16
CA GLN A 435 -26.14 4.45 30.48
C GLN A 435 -25.54 3.05 30.38
N GLY A 436 -26.05 2.14 31.19
CA GLY A 436 -25.56 0.76 31.26
C GLY A 436 -24.82 0.48 32.56
N LEU A 437 -24.71 -0.80 32.92
CA LEU A 437 -24.21 -1.23 34.23
C LEU A 437 -22.77 -0.77 34.49
N ASN A 438 -21.95 -0.73 33.43
CA ASN A 438 -20.54 -0.38 33.50
C ASN A 438 -20.25 1.06 33.07
N ALA A 439 -21.27 1.85 32.72
CA ALA A 439 -21.07 3.18 32.16
C ALA A 439 -20.51 4.14 33.22
N ARG A 440 -19.25 4.55 33.05
CA ARG A 440 -18.55 5.39 34.02
C ARG A 440 -17.83 6.54 33.33
N ILE A 441 -17.95 7.72 33.94
CA ILE A 441 -17.15 8.91 33.64
C ILE A 441 -16.47 9.33 34.94
N TYR A 442 -15.15 9.34 34.98
CA TYR A 442 -14.40 9.49 36.21
C TYR A 442 -13.13 10.32 36.03
N GLY A 443 -13.06 11.44 36.76
CA GLY A 443 -11.84 12.22 36.95
C GLY A 443 -11.29 11.99 38.34
N GLU A 444 -10.06 11.48 38.48
CA GLU A 444 -9.47 11.20 39.80
C GLU A 444 -9.23 12.47 40.62
N THR A 445 -8.85 13.55 39.95
CA THR A 445 -8.60 14.87 40.54
C THR A 445 -9.72 15.84 40.21
N ALA A 446 -10.15 15.88 38.95
CA ALA A 446 -11.18 16.81 38.50
C ALA A 446 -12.06 16.21 37.40
N LEU A 447 -13.36 16.49 37.48
CA LEU A 447 -14.34 16.18 36.45
C LEU A 447 -15.19 17.43 36.18
N ALA A 448 -15.09 17.96 34.96
CA ALA A 448 -15.79 19.17 34.53
C ALA A 448 -16.70 18.89 33.33
N PHE A 449 -17.91 19.46 33.37
CA PHE A 449 -18.89 19.36 32.29
C PHE A 449 -19.33 20.76 31.85
N SER A 450 -19.39 20.96 30.54
CA SER A 450 -19.92 22.16 29.90
C SER A 450 -20.93 21.77 28.84
N ALA A 451 -22.18 22.23 29.00
CA ALA A 451 -23.22 22.01 28.02
C ALA A 451 -23.10 23.06 26.90
N ARG A 452 -22.88 22.62 25.66
CA ARG A 452 -22.94 23.52 24.50
C ARG A 452 -24.40 23.73 24.11
N ARG A 453 -24.84 24.99 24.04
CA ARG A 453 -26.10 25.30 23.34
C ARG A 453 -25.86 25.06 21.86
N SER A 454 -26.62 24.13 21.26
CA SER A 454 -26.66 23.97 19.81
C SER A 454 -27.07 25.31 19.19
N SER A 455 -26.12 26.01 18.57
CA SER A 455 -26.44 27.15 17.72
C SER A 455 -27.00 26.59 16.42
N THR A 456 -28.30 26.33 16.41
CA THR A 456 -29.06 26.21 15.16
C THR A 456 -29.07 27.59 14.52
N SER A 457 -28.00 27.93 13.78
CA SER A 457 -28.02 29.02 12.82
C SER A 457 -28.89 28.56 11.66
N THR A 458 -30.18 28.83 11.77
CA THR A 458 -31.06 28.89 10.60
C THR A 458 -30.69 30.15 9.83
N ALA A 459 -30.11 29.98 8.65
CA ALA A 459 -30.05 30.99 7.61
C ALA A 459 -30.13 30.28 6.25
#